data_AF-S8DSZ6-F1
#
_entry.id   AF-S8DSZ6-F1
#
_cell.length_a   1.000
_cell.length_b   1.000
_cell.length_c   1.000
_cell.angle_alpha   90.00
_cell.angle_beta   90.00
_cell.angle_gamma   90.00
#
_symmetry.space_group_name_H-M   'P 1'
#
loop_
_entity.id
_entity.type
_entity.pdbx_description
1 polymer ?
#
loop_
_entity_poly.entity_id
_entity_poly.type
_entity_poly.pdbx_seq_one_letter_code
_entity_poly.pdbx_strand_id
1 'polypeptide(L)' 'EAELAEAAREIFGYTPRPWQLRAAVAILEGRDTMVVAGTGSGKSLVFALVAIAAELVGSRGLVIVISPLKALQLDQ' A
#
# COMPACT_ATOMS: atom_id res chain seq x y z
N GLU A 1 6.36 -10.70 -3.13
CA GLU A 1 7.06 -9.56 -2.48
C GLU A 1 8.03 -8.82 -3.42
N ALA A 2 9.00 -9.50 -4.03
CA ALA A 2 9.99 -8.85 -4.92
C ALA A 2 9.34 -8.11 -6.10
N GLU A 3 8.42 -8.76 -6.81
CA GLU A 3 7.68 -8.17 -7.94
C GLU A 3 6.83 -6.96 -7.51
N LEU A 4 6.21 -7.05 -6.33
CA LEU A 4 5.42 -5.95 -5.76
C LEU A 4 6.31 -4.75 -5.38
N ALA A 5 7.51 -4.99 -4.85
CA ALA A 5 8.48 -3.95 -4.55
C ALA A 5 9.02 -3.29 -5.82
N GLU A 6 9.25 -4.07 -6.87
CA GLU A 6 9.68 -3.58 -8.18
C GLU A 6 8.61 -2.70 -8.82
N ALA A 7 7.36 -3.18 -8.89
CA ALA A 7 6.25 -2.40 -9.43
C ALA A 7 6.05 -1.07 -8.67
N ALA A 8 6.17 -1.08 -7.33
CA ALA A 8 6.12 0.15 -6.55
C ALA A 8 7.27 1.12 -6.87
N ARG A 9 8.46 0.59 -7.13
CA ARG A 9 9.63 1.39 -7.56
C ARG A 9 9.42 1.99 -8.95
N GLU A 10 8.87 1.23 -9.89
CA GLU A 10 8.62 1.70 -11.26
C GLU A 10 7.51 2.77 -11.29
N ILE A 11 6.43 2.57 -10.53
CA ILE A 11 5.27 3.49 -10.53
C ILE A 11 5.55 4.76 -9.74
N PHE A 12 6.17 4.64 -8.56
CA PHE A 12 6.29 5.76 -7.62
C PHE A 12 7.73 6.24 -7.37
N GLY A 13 8.75 5.52 -7.84
CA GLY A 13 10.15 5.83 -7.57
C GLY A 13 10.60 5.49 -6.14
N TYR A 14 9.76 4.83 -5.33
CA TYR A 14 10.08 4.46 -3.95
C TYR A 14 10.32 2.96 -3.83
N THR A 15 11.40 2.57 -3.13
CA THR A 15 11.57 1.19 -2.68
C THR A 15 10.84 0.99 -1.36
N PRO A 16 9.84 0.08 -1.28
CA PRO A 16 9.14 -0.18 -0.04
C PRO A 16 10.08 -0.68 1.07
N ARG A 17 9.85 -0.20 2.28
CA ARG A 17 10.49 -0.71 3.50
C ARG A 17 9.94 -2.09 3.84
N PRO A 18 10.70 -2.96 4.52
CA PRO A 18 10.24 -4.31 4.87
C PRO A 18 8.90 -4.36 5.62
N TRP A 19 8.63 -3.40 6.51
CA TRP A 19 7.36 -3.38 7.24
C TRP A 19 6.15 -2.99 6.38
N GLN A 20 6.35 -2.21 5.31
CA GLN A 20 5.29 -1.85 4.37
C GLN A 20 4.88 -3.07 3.55
N LEU A 21 5.86 -3.84 3.07
CA LEU A 21 5.61 -5.11 2.38
C LEU A 21 4.92 -6.11 3.28
N ARG A 22 5.41 -6.31 4.52
CA ARG A 22 4.76 -7.22 5.47
C ARG A 22 3.31 -6.84 5.76
N ALA A 23 3.01 -5.54 5.90
CA ALA A 23 1.65 -5.06 6.10
C ALA A 23 0.78 -5.31 4.86
N ALA A 24 1.27 -5.00 3.66
CA ALA A 24 0.54 -5.23 2.42
C ALA A 24 0.26 -6.73 2.18
N VAL A 25 1.25 -7.59 2.40
CA VAL A 25 1.09 -9.05 2.28
C VAL A 25 0.07 -9.58 3.29
N ALA A 26 0.11 -9.11 4.54
CA ALA A 26 -0.90 -9.51 5.52
C ALA A 26 -2.32 -9.18 5.08
N ILE A 27 -2.54 -7.98 4.53
CA ILE A 27 -3.84 -7.58 3.99
C ILE A 27 -4.24 -8.46 2.80
N LEU A 28 -3.32 -8.74 1.88
CA LEU A 28 -3.57 -9.57 0.69
C LEU A 28 -3.88 -11.04 1.04
N GLU A 29 -3.38 -11.54 2.17
CA GLU A 29 -3.73 -12.84 2.73
C GLU A 29 -5.10 -12.85 3.44
N GLY A 30 -5.83 -11.73 3.41
CA GLY A 30 -7.14 -11.60 4.03
C GLY A 30 -7.09 -11.38 5.55
N ARG A 31 -5.95 -10.91 6.09
CA ARG A 31 -5.79 -10.66 7.53
C ARG A 31 -6.10 -9.21 7.89
N ASP A 32 -6.91 -9.02 8.93
CA ASP A 32 -7.06 -7.72 9.59
C ASP A 32 -5.71 -7.25 10.14
N THR A 33 -5.30 -6.04 9.76
CA THR A 33 -3.94 -5.55 9.99
C THR A 33 -3.95 -4.16 10.60
N MET A 34 -3.34 -4.00 11.79
CA MET A 34 -3.10 -2.70 12.43
C MET A 34 -1.64 -2.28 12.23
N VAL A 35 -1.41 -1.11 11.63
CA VAL A 35 -0.07 -0.55 11.39
C VAL A 35 0.17 0.63 12.32
N VAL A 36 1.23 0.56 13.13
CA VAL A 36 1.72 1.67 13.97
C VAL A 36 3.03 2.19 13.40
N ALA A 37 3.01 3.40 12.87
CA ALA A 37 4.21 4.07 12.37
C ALA A 37 4.09 5.60 12.46
N GLY A 38 5.21 6.27 12.73
CA GLY A 38 5.25 7.73 12.90
C GLY A 38 4.81 8.53 11.66
N THR A 39 4.46 9.79 11.84
CA THR A 39 4.14 10.71 10.73
C THR A 39 5.30 10.80 9.74
N GLY A 40 5.00 10.87 8.44
CA GLY A 40 6.02 10.89 7.39
C GLY A 40 6.73 9.56 7.12
N SER A 41 6.41 8.48 7.85
CA SER A 41 7.07 7.18 7.66
C SER A 41 6.71 6.47 6.33
N GLY A 42 5.75 6.99 5.57
CA GLY A 42 5.27 6.39 4.32
C GLY A 42 4.16 5.35 4.49
N LYS A 43 3.32 5.45 5.53
CA LYS A 43 2.18 4.51 5.75
C LYS A 43 1.30 4.35 4.51
N SER A 44 1.08 5.43 3.76
CA SER A 44 0.20 5.45 2.59
C SER A 44 0.64 4.49 1.48
N LEU A 45 1.94 4.19 1.37
CA LEU A 45 2.44 3.24 0.38
C LEU A 45 1.84 1.84 0.57
N VAL A 46 1.44 1.46 1.80
CA VAL A 46 0.76 0.18 2.05
C VAL A 46 -0.53 0.06 1.25
N PHE A 47 -1.34 1.13 1.17
CA PHE A 47 -2.58 1.11 0.40
C PHE A 47 -2.31 0.93 -1.10
N ALA A 48 -1.30 1.63 -1.62
CA ALA A 48 -0.90 1.54 -3.02
C ALA A 48 -0.34 0.15 -3.37
N LEU A 49 0.43 -0.47 -2.48
CA LEU A 49 0.93 -1.84 -2.66
C LEU A 49 -0.22 -2.85 -2.79
N VAL A 50 -1.27 -2.72 -1.98
CA VAL A 50 -2.45 -3.61 -2.11
C VAL A 50 -3.15 -3.39 -3.46
N ALA A 51 -3.26 -2.16 -3.94
CA ALA A 51 -3.85 -1.86 -5.25
C ALA A 51 -3.01 -2.41 -6.41
N ILE A 52 -1.69 -2.22 -6.38
CA ILE A 52 -0.75 -2.76 -7.39
C ILE A 52 -0.86 -4.28 -7.46
N ALA A 53 -0.96 -4.96 -6.31
CA ALA A 53 -1.06 -6.42 -6.29
C ALA A 53 -2.29 -6.92 -7.05
N ALA A 54 -3.42 -6.21 -6.99
CA ALA A 54 -4.62 -6.58 -7.75
C ALA A 54 -4.38 -6.52 -9.27
N GLU A 55 -3.65 -5.49 -9.75
CA GLU A 55 -3.29 -5.33 -11.15
C GLU A 55 -2.30 -6.40 -11.62
N LEU A 56 -1.26 -6.68 -10.83
CA LEU A 56 -0.24 -7.70 -11.15
C LEU A 56 -0.84 -9.09 -11.36
N VAL A 57 -1.89 -9.45 -10.61
CA VAL A 57 -2.56 -10.74 -10.75
C VAL A 57 -3.72 -10.72 -11.74
N GLY A 58 -3.91 -9.63 -12.49
CA GLY A 58 -4.98 -9.48 -13.48
C GLY A 58 -6.38 -9.51 -12.87
N SER A 59 -6.53 -9.14 -11.60
CA SER A 59 -7.80 -9.15 -10.89
C SER A 59 -8.44 -7.76 -10.85
N ARG A 60 -9.77 -7.72 -10.91
CA ARG A 60 -10.50 -6.48 -10.59
C ARG A 60 -10.57 -6.31 -9.07
N GLY A 61 -9.61 -5.59 -8.51
CA GLY A 61 -9.59 -5.17 -7.11
C GLY A 61 -9.91 -3.68 -6.92
N LEU A 62 -10.56 -3.33 -5.81
CA LEU A 62 -10.79 -1.95 -5.40
C LEU A 62 -10.26 -1.76 -3.97
N VAL A 63 -9.38 -0.77 -3.78
CA VAL A 63 -8.93 -0.34 -2.45
C VAL A 63 -9.70 0.92 -2.05
N ILE A 64 -10.42 0.86 -0.93
CA ILE A 64 -11.15 2.00 -0.38
C ILE A 64 -10.35 2.57 0.79
N VAL A 65 -9.87 3.81 0.65
CA VAL A 65 -9.15 4.53 1.71
C VAL A 65 -10.08 5.56 2.34
N ILE A 66 -10.38 5.39 3.63
CA ILE A 66 -11.21 6.32 4.39
C ILE A 66 -10.28 7.22 5.21
N SER A 67 -10.34 8.53 4.95
CA SER A 67 -9.60 9.55 5.68
C SER A 67 -10.59 10.59 6.24
N PRO A 68 -10.40 11.05 7.49
CA PRO A 68 -11.33 12.00 8.13
C PRO A 68 -11.25 13.41 7.53
N LEU A 69 -10.16 13.76 6.84
CA LEU A 69 -9.91 15.12 6.36
C LEU A 69 -9.80 15.14 4.84
N LYS A 70 -10.62 15.98 4.19
CA LYS A 70 -10.57 16.20 2.74
C LYS A 70 -9.20 16.69 2.26
N ALA A 71 -8.55 17.56 3.05
CA ALA A 71 -7.20 18.03 2.73
C ALA A 71 -6.21 16.86 2.62
N LEU A 72 -6.25 15.91 3.57
CA LEU A 72 -5.42 14.72 3.50
C LEU A 72 -5.75 13.84 2.30
N GLN A 73 -7.02 13.75 1.90
CA GLN A 73 -7.42 12.99 0.70
C GLN A 73 -6.88 13.59 -0.59
N LEU A 74 -6.84 14.92 -0.70
CA LEU A 74 -6.30 15.61 -1.89
C LEU A 74 -4.77 15.52 -1.99
N ASP A 75 -4.09 15.37 -0.86
CA ASP A 75 -2.64 15.21 -0.80
C ASP A 75 -2.15 13.78 -1.10
N GLN A 76 -3.06 12.78 -1.15
CA GLN A 76 -2.71 11.38 -1.47
C GLN A 76 -2.90 11.09 -2.96
#